data_AF-A0A1D2X1E7-F1
#
_entry.id   AF-A0A1D2X1E7-F1
#
_cell.length_a   1.000
_cell.length_b   1.000
_cell.length_c   1.000
_cell.angle_alpha   90.00
_cell.angle_beta   90.00
_cell.angle_gamma   90.00
#
_symmetry.space_group_name_H-M   'P 1'
#
loop_
_entity.id
_entity.type
_entity.pdbx_description
1 polymer ?
#
loop_
_entity_poly.entity_id
_entity_poly.type
_entity_poly.pdbx_seq_one_letter_code
_entity_poly.pdbx_strand_id
1 'polypeptide(L)'
;MVLSYYYPHCFEILVTYKINPNAPQHVPFETIPLLMNNIFVITGLILGGVLFSIPTLYLLIYNASLIGYTGFYTATIYYIIFMLPHGIFEFIALILAGAIGFRITHALIILIKGIIDMKPKKHVKIASFMIKDCIMILIIIIILLIIAAFIEANITIPLGQHILGL
;
A
#
# COMPACT_ATOMS: atom_id res chain seq x y z
N MET A 1 -0.30 12.33 -15.37
CA MET A 1 -0.70 10.93 -15.67
C MET A 1 -0.21 9.91 -14.65
N VAL A 2 0.85 10.15 -13.85
CA VAL A 2 1.21 9.28 -12.70
C VAL A 2 0.59 9.77 -11.38
N LEU A 3 0.37 11.08 -11.24
CA LEU A 3 -0.16 11.71 -10.02
C LEU A 3 -1.65 11.43 -9.75
N SER A 4 -2.45 11.11 -10.77
CA SER A 4 -3.88 10.81 -10.62
C SER A 4 -4.17 9.37 -10.21
N TYR A 5 -3.16 8.49 -10.23
CA TYR A 5 -3.34 7.06 -9.95
C TYR A 5 -3.24 6.73 -8.45
N TYR A 6 -2.57 7.61 -7.68
CA TYR A 6 -2.19 7.36 -6.29
C TYR A 6 -2.99 8.14 -5.25
N TYR A 7 -3.90 9.00 -5.69
CA TYR A 7 -4.89 9.58 -4.80
C TYR A 7 -6.06 8.60 -4.68
N PRO A 8 -6.48 8.22 -3.47
CA PRO A 8 -7.82 7.70 -3.30
C PRO A 8 -8.77 8.76 -3.87
N HIS A 9 -9.63 8.37 -4.82
CA HIS A 9 -10.52 9.30 -5.52
C HIS A 9 -11.36 10.12 -4.52
N CYS A 10 -11.69 9.52 -3.37
CA CYS A 10 -12.29 10.15 -2.19
C CYS A 10 -11.52 11.36 -1.63
N PHE A 11 -10.19 11.32 -1.58
CA PHE A 11 -9.37 12.45 -1.12
C PHE A 11 -9.23 13.54 -2.17
N GLU A 12 -9.16 13.18 -3.45
CA GLU A 12 -9.21 14.16 -4.55
C GLU A 12 -10.52 14.95 -4.48
N ILE A 13 -11.65 14.30 -4.20
CA ILE A 13 -12.95 14.97 -4.04
C ILE A 13 -12.96 15.90 -2.81
N LEU A 14 -12.47 15.45 -1.65
CA LEU A 14 -12.43 16.27 -0.43
C LEU A 14 -11.52 17.50 -0.60
N VAL A 15 -10.37 17.34 -1.24
CA VAL A 15 -9.44 18.43 -1.53
C VAL A 15 -10.00 19.35 -2.61
N THR A 16 -10.59 18.80 -3.67
CA THR A 16 -11.16 19.58 -4.78
C THR A 16 -12.40 20.34 -4.35
N TYR A 17 -13.27 19.79 -3.50
CA TYR A 17 -14.42 20.50 -2.94
C TYR A 17 -13.98 21.70 -2.09
N LYS A 18 -12.90 21.54 -1.31
CA LYS A 18 -12.34 22.62 -0.49
C LYS A 18 -11.68 23.72 -1.33
N ILE A 19 -11.19 23.40 -2.53
CA ILE A 19 -10.51 24.33 -3.46
C ILE A 19 -11.51 24.96 -4.47
N ASN A 20 -12.55 24.24 -4.85
CA ASN A 20 -13.59 24.67 -5.78
C ASN A 20 -14.97 24.15 -5.32
N PRO A 21 -15.78 24.99 -4.64
CA PRO A 21 -17.09 24.59 -4.13
C PRO A 21 -18.11 24.25 -5.22
N ASN A 22 -17.81 24.53 -6.50
CA ASN A 22 -18.65 24.20 -7.65
C ASN A 22 -18.28 22.86 -8.32
N ALA A 23 -17.38 22.08 -7.72
CA ALA A 23 -17.05 20.75 -8.22
C ALA A 23 -18.27 19.79 -8.11
N PRO A 24 -18.48 18.88 -9.07
CA PRO A 24 -19.62 17.96 -9.06
C PRO A 24 -19.64 17.10 -7.78
N GLN A 25 -20.77 17.13 -7.07
CA GLN A 25 -20.97 16.48 -5.76
C GLN A 25 -21.16 14.95 -5.84
N HIS A 26 -21.33 14.40 -7.04
CA HIS A 26 -21.47 12.96 -7.29
C HIS A 26 -20.24 12.44 -8.01
N VAL A 27 -19.21 12.14 -7.24
CA VAL A 27 -18.18 11.21 -7.71
C VAL A 27 -18.40 9.92 -6.90
N PRO A 28 -18.63 8.78 -7.56
CA PRO A 28 -18.93 7.54 -6.85
C PRO A 28 -17.75 7.18 -5.95
N PHE A 29 -18.04 6.90 -4.67
CA PHE A 29 -17.07 6.32 -3.75
C PHE A 29 -16.86 4.86 -4.16
N GLU A 30 -16.00 4.65 -5.15
CA GLU A 30 -15.71 3.32 -5.66
C GLU A 30 -14.56 2.68 -4.87
N THR A 31 -14.84 1.54 -4.25
CA THR A 31 -13.87 0.73 -3.48
C THR A 31 -12.90 -0.02 -4.39
N ILE A 32 -13.32 -0.35 -5.62
CA ILE A 32 -12.54 -1.15 -6.57
C ILE A 32 -11.29 -0.41 -7.06
N PRO A 33 -11.34 0.87 -7.47
CA PRO A 33 -10.16 1.62 -7.86
C PRO A 33 -9.10 1.72 -6.76
N LEU A 34 -9.51 1.93 -5.50
CA LEU A 34 -8.58 2.05 -4.38
C LEU A 34 -7.88 0.72 -4.07
N LEU A 35 -8.65 -0.37 -4.00
CA LEU A 35 -8.11 -1.71 -3.78
C LEU A 35 -7.09 -2.10 -4.88
N MET A 36 -7.40 -1.80 -6.14
CA MET A 36 -6.50 -2.08 -7.26
C MET A 36 -5.20 -1.28 -7.17
N ASN A 37 -5.26 -0.02 -6.73
CA ASN A 37 -4.07 0.77 -6.50
C ASN A 37 -3.20 0.16 -5.39
N ASN A 38 -3.78 -0.22 -4.25
CA ASN A 38 -3.04 -0.84 -3.15
C ASN A 38 -2.40 -2.18 -3.54
N ILE A 39 -3.08 -2.99 -4.34
CA ILE A 39 -2.52 -4.22 -4.93
C ILE A 39 -1.34 -3.89 -5.83
N PHE A 40 -1.45 -2.86 -6.69
CA PHE A 40 -0.37 -2.45 -7.57
C PHE A 40 0.87 -1.98 -6.79
N VAL A 41 0.68 -1.16 -5.75
CA VAL A 41 1.76 -0.70 -4.87
C VAL A 41 2.45 -1.86 -4.17
N ILE A 42 1.68 -2.76 -3.57
CA ILE A 42 2.22 -3.95 -2.87
C ILE A 42 3.00 -4.84 -3.83
N THR A 43 2.48 -5.05 -5.04
CA THR A 43 3.18 -5.80 -6.08
C THR A 43 4.49 -5.11 -6.47
N GLY A 44 4.47 -3.78 -6.64
CA GLY A 44 5.66 -2.99 -6.91
C GLY A 44 6.71 -3.06 -5.79
N LEU A 45 6.29 -3.04 -4.52
CA LEU A 45 7.16 -3.17 -3.35
C LEU A 45 7.87 -4.54 -3.33
N ILE A 46 7.14 -5.61 -3.61
CA ILE A 46 7.67 -6.98 -3.64
C ILE A 46 8.63 -7.15 -4.82
N LEU A 47 8.23 -6.77 -6.03
CA LEU A 47 9.06 -6.88 -7.25
C LEU A 47 10.30 -5.99 -7.17
N GLY A 48 10.19 -4.82 -6.53
CA GLY A 48 11.31 -3.92 -6.26
C GLY A 48 12.44 -4.58 -5.47
N GLY A 49 12.14 -5.63 -4.69
CA GLY A 49 13.14 -6.43 -3.98
C GLY A 49 14.15 -7.13 -4.89
N VAL A 50 13.77 -7.44 -6.13
CA VAL A 50 14.67 -8.03 -7.15
C VAL A 50 15.71 -7.00 -7.60
N LEU A 51 15.34 -5.71 -7.58
CA LEU A 51 16.20 -4.57 -7.95
C LEU A 51 16.90 -3.98 -6.71
N PHE A 52 17.39 -4.86 -5.83
CA PHE A 52 18.06 -4.48 -4.58
C PHE A 52 17.24 -3.55 -3.67
N SER A 53 15.92 -3.63 -3.73
CA SER A 53 14.99 -2.82 -2.92
C SER A 53 15.10 -1.31 -3.11
N ILE A 54 15.80 -0.82 -4.13
CA ILE A 54 15.82 0.62 -4.45
C ILE A 54 14.40 1.10 -4.80
N PRO A 55 13.64 0.41 -5.69
CA PRO A 55 12.25 0.79 -5.96
C PRO A 55 11.35 0.61 -4.75
N THR A 56 11.60 -0.42 -3.93
CA THR A 56 10.85 -0.68 -2.69
C THR A 56 10.96 0.49 -1.73
N LEU A 57 12.19 0.98 -1.48
CA LEU A 57 12.44 2.12 -0.62
C LEU A 57 11.78 3.40 -1.15
N TYR A 58 11.91 3.65 -2.45
CA TYR A 58 11.26 4.80 -3.10
C TYR A 58 9.74 4.75 -2.95
N LEU A 59 9.11 3.61 -3.22
CA LEU A 59 7.66 3.43 -3.10
C LEU A 59 7.18 3.60 -1.66
N LEU A 60 7.89 3.10 -0.66
CA LEU A 60 7.55 3.31 0.75
C LEU A 60 7.57 4.80 1.12
N ILE A 61 8.65 5.51 0.76
CA ILE A 61 8.79 6.95 1.04
C ILE A 61 7.70 7.75 0.31
N TYR A 62 7.45 7.41 -0.96
CA TYR A 62 6.46 8.09 -1.78
C TYR A 62 5.05 7.93 -1.20
N ASN A 63 4.64 6.70 -0.87
CA ASN A 63 3.33 6.44 -0.27
C ASN A 63 3.21 7.11 1.10
N ALA A 64 4.22 7.01 1.96
CA ALA A 64 4.22 7.67 3.27
C ALA A 64 4.11 9.21 3.15
N SER A 65 4.77 9.80 2.15
CA SER A 65 4.72 11.24 1.90
C SER A 65 3.35 11.69 1.40
N LEU A 66 2.69 10.91 0.52
CA LEU A 66 1.33 11.19 0.06
C LEU A 66 0.32 11.13 1.22
N ILE A 67 0.45 10.13 2.08
CA ILE A 67 -0.35 10.00 3.30
C ILE A 67 -0.15 11.22 4.22
N GLY A 68 1.10 11.63 4.46
CA GLY A 68 1.41 12.82 5.26
C GLY A 68 0.88 14.12 4.63
N TYR A 69 1.03 14.26 3.32
CA TYR A 69 0.55 15.42 2.56
C TYR A 69 -0.98 15.54 2.65
N THR A 70 -1.70 14.45 2.43
CA THR A 70 -3.18 14.45 2.51
C THR A 70 -3.67 14.78 3.92
N GLY A 71 -3.00 14.26 4.97
CA GLY A 71 -3.30 14.62 6.36
C GLY A 71 -3.06 16.08 6.71
N PHE A 72 -2.12 16.76 6.04
CA PHE A 72 -1.85 18.18 6.25
C PHE A 72 -2.92 19.10 5.66
N TYR A 73 -3.43 18.80 4.46
CA TYR A 73 -4.38 19.67 3.75
C TYR A 73 -5.85 19.40 4.09
N THR A 74 -6.17 18.23 4.63
CA THR A 74 -7.53 17.85 5.03
C THR A 74 -7.80 18.21 6.48
N ALA A 75 -9.06 18.50 6.81
CA ALA A 75 -9.41 18.74 8.21
C ALA A 75 -9.25 17.43 8.99
N THR A 76 -8.59 17.49 10.15
CA THR A 76 -8.17 16.32 10.94
C THR A 76 -9.30 15.32 11.19
N ILE A 77 -10.51 15.81 11.45
CA ILE A 77 -11.67 14.95 11.71
C ILE A 77 -12.03 14.11 10.48
N TYR A 78 -12.14 14.71 9.30
CA TYR A 78 -12.44 14.02 8.06
C TYR A 78 -11.31 13.05 7.69
N TYR A 79 -10.05 13.48 7.84
CA TYR A 79 -8.91 12.61 7.59
C TYR A 79 -8.97 11.34 8.45
N ILE A 80 -9.20 11.47 9.75
CA ILE A 80 -9.28 10.31 10.65
C ILE A 80 -10.46 9.40 10.27
N ILE A 81 -11.63 9.94 9.98
CA ILE A 81 -12.81 9.15 9.63
C ILE A 81 -12.60 8.36 8.33
N PHE A 82 -12.08 9.03 7.31
CA PHE A 82 -11.88 8.44 5.99
C PHE A 82 -10.62 7.57 5.90
N MET A 83 -9.65 7.72 6.79
CA MET A 83 -8.38 6.98 6.71
C MET A 83 -8.31 5.84 7.73
N LEU A 84 -8.73 6.10 8.97
CA LEU A 84 -8.38 5.23 10.10
C LEU A 84 -9.05 3.85 10.07
N PRO A 85 -10.34 3.70 9.72
CA PRO A 85 -11.01 2.40 9.82
C PRO A 85 -10.38 1.32 8.93
N HIS A 86 -10.15 1.60 7.64
CA HIS A 86 -9.52 0.65 6.71
C HIS A 86 -8.01 0.80 6.63
N GLY A 87 -7.49 2.04 6.73
CA GLY A 87 -6.08 2.36 6.51
C GLY A 87 -5.14 1.69 7.51
N ILE A 88 -5.57 1.35 8.72
CA ILE A 88 -4.76 0.55 9.66
C ILE A 88 -4.32 -0.77 9.02
N PHE A 89 -5.26 -1.47 8.36
CA PHE A 89 -4.97 -2.75 7.72
C PHE A 89 -4.10 -2.58 6.48
N GLU A 90 -4.33 -1.53 5.71
CA GLU A 90 -3.54 -1.21 4.52
C GLU A 90 -2.10 -0.80 4.86
N PHE A 91 -1.89 -0.01 5.91
CA PHE A 91 -0.55 0.36 6.34
C PHE A 91 0.24 -0.85 6.82
N ILE A 92 -0.39 -1.74 7.58
CA ILE A 92 0.25 -3.00 8.01
C ILE A 92 0.60 -3.85 6.78
N ALA A 93 -0.33 -3.99 5.83
CA ALA A 93 -0.10 -4.71 4.57
C ALA A 93 1.07 -4.11 3.77
N LEU A 94 1.15 -2.77 3.68
CA LEU A 94 2.19 -2.04 2.96
C LEU A 94 3.57 -2.18 3.61
N ILE A 95 3.65 -2.11 4.95
CA ILE A 95 4.88 -2.35 5.72
C ILE A 95 5.37 -3.79 5.52
N LEU A 96 4.46 -4.77 5.60
CA LEU A 96 4.79 -6.18 5.37
C LEU A 96 5.26 -6.43 3.92
N ALA A 97 4.63 -5.80 2.94
CA ALA A 97 5.05 -5.88 1.53
C ALA A 97 6.47 -5.29 1.33
N GLY A 98 6.76 -4.16 1.97
CA GLY A 98 8.10 -3.59 2.01
C GLY A 98 9.12 -4.54 2.65
N ALA A 99 8.77 -5.18 3.76
CA ALA A 99 9.61 -6.18 4.42
C ALA A 99 9.90 -7.38 3.52
N ILE A 100 8.91 -7.86 2.75
CA ILE A 100 9.12 -8.90 1.74
C ILE A 100 10.12 -8.41 0.67
N GLY A 101 9.98 -7.19 0.16
CA GLY A 101 10.91 -6.60 -0.81
C GLY A 101 12.36 -6.64 -0.31
N PHE A 102 12.61 -6.17 0.91
CA PHE A 102 13.94 -6.22 1.53
C PHE A 102 14.43 -7.66 1.77
N ARG A 103 13.52 -8.57 2.15
CA ARG A 103 13.85 -9.99 2.35
C ARG A 103 14.25 -10.67 1.04
N ILE A 104 13.63 -10.32 -0.08
CA ILE A 104 14.01 -10.79 -1.43
C ILE A 104 15.41 -10.29 -1.79
N THR A 105 15.73 -9.01 -1.55
CA THR A 105 17.09 -8.50 -1.75
C THR A 105 18.11 -9.26 -0.91
N HIS A 106 17.81 -9.54 0.35
CA HIS A 106 18.69 -10.32 1.21
C HIS A 106 18.91 -11.74 0.67
N ALA A 107 17.86 -12.39 0.16
CA ALA A 107 17.97 -13.71 -0.47
C ALA A 107 18.86 -13.65 -1.73
N LEU A 108 18.73 -12.60 -2.54
CA LEU A 108 19.56 -12.38 -3.74
C LEU A 108 21.04 -12.23 -3.36
N ILE A 109 21.35 -11.45 -2.32
CA ILE A 109 22.72 -11.29 -1.81
C ILE A 109 23.30 -12.63 -1.34
N ILE A 110 22.50 -13.46 -0.64
CA ILE A 110 22.93 -14.79 -0.20
C ILE A 110 23.25 -15.70 -1.40
N LEU A 111 22.44 -15.63 -2.46
CA LEU A 111 22.67 -16.40 -3.69
C LEU A 111 23.97 -15.96 -4.38
N ILE A 112 24.19 -14.65 -4.54
CA ILE A 112 25.43 -14.09 -5.11
C ILE A 112 26.65 -14.56 -4.30
N LYS A 113 26.57 -14.48 -2.97
CA LYS A 113 27.63 -14.97 -2.08
C LYS A 113 27.90 -16.46 -2.25
N GLY A 114 26.85 -17.27 -2.46
CA GLY A 114 27.00 -18.71 -2.70
C GLY A 114 27.75 -19.05 -4.00
N ILE A 115 27.64 -18.19 -5.02
CA ILE A 115 28.42 -18.30 -6.27
C ILE A 115 29.89 -17.95 -6.00
N ILE A 116 30.14 -16.85 -5.29
CA ILE A 116 31.49 -16.39 -4.93
C ILE A 116 32.23 -17.42 -4.05
N ASP A 117 31.55 -17.98 -3.04
CA ASP A 117 32.13 -18.95 -2.10
C ASP A 117 32.22 -20.39 -2.67
N MET A 118 31.88 -20.59 -3.95
CA MET A 118 31.79 -21.91 -4.63
C MET A 118 30.92 -22.95 -3.88
N LYS A 119 29.90 -22.48 -3.14
CA LYS A 119 28.98 -23.31 -2.33
C LYS A 119 27.50 -23.08 -2.69
N PRO A 120 27.10 -23.14 -3.97
CA PRO A 120 25.78 -22.71 -4.41
C PRO A 120 24.64 -23.51 -3.75
N LYS A 121 24.79 -24.82 -3.57
CA LYS A 121 23.72 -25.70 -3.02
C LYS A 121 23.26 -25.29 -1.61
N LYS A 122 24.20 -24.91 -0.74
CA LYS A 122 23.88 -24.49 0.65
C LYS A 122 23.12 -23.16 0.65
N HIS A 123 23.58 -22.21 -0.17
CA HIS A 123 23.00 -20.87 -0.23
C HIS A 123 21.63 -20.85 -0.91
N VAL A 124 21.44 -21.66 -1.95
CA VAL A 124 20.12 -21.87 -2.58
C VAL A 124 19.12 -22.45 -1.59
N LYS A 125 19.53 -23.41 -0.76
CA LYS A 125 18.65 -23.96 0.30
C LYS A 125 18.21 -22.88 1.29
N ILE A 126 19.13 -22.03 1.75
CA ILE A 126 18.83 -20.92 2.66
C ILE A 126 17.88 -19.92 1.99
N ALA A 127 18.20 -19.48 0.77
CA ALA A 127 17.36 -18.55 0.02
C ALA A 127 15.95 -19.12 -0.22
N SER A 128 15.82 -20.42 -0.51
CA SER A 128 14.51 -21.07 -0.67
C SER A 128 13.66 -21.00 0.59
N PHE A 129 14.23 -21.19 1.79
CA PHE A 129 13.49 -21.01 3.04
C PHE A 129 13.04 -19.56 3.22
N MET A 130 13.89 -18.59 2.89
CA MET A 130 13.51 -17.18 2.99
C MET A 130 12.37 -16.81 2.04
N ILE A 131 12.35 -17.36 0.83
CA ILE A 131 11.24 -17.14 -0.12
C ILE A 131 9.95 -17.78 0.39
N LYS A 132 10.01 -18.94 1.08
CA LYS A 132 8.84 -19.52 1.74
C LYS A 132 8.28 -18.59 2.82
N ASP A 133 9.14 -17.97 3.63
CA ASP A 133 8.71 -16.97 4.61
C ASP A 133 7.97 -15.81 3.91
N CYS A 134 8.49 -15.32 2.78
CA CYS A 134 7.86 -14.26 2.01
C CYS A 134 6.46 -14.65 1.49
N ILE A 135 6.30 -15.89 1.01
CA ILE A 135 5.00 -16.39 0.55
C ILE A 135 4.00 -16.45 1.71
N MET A 136 4.43 -16.88 2.90
CA MET A 136 3.56 -16.89 4.07
C MET A 136 3.10 -15.48 4.46
N ILE A 137 4.00 -14.51 4.44
CA ILE A 137 3.66 -13.11 4.72
C ILE A 137 2.72 -12.55 3.63
N LEU A 138 2.92 -12.93 2.36
CA LEU A 138 2.04 -12.52 1.26
C LEU A 138 0.59 -12.96 1.47
N ILE A 139 0.36 -14.16 2.01
CA ILE A 139 -0.99 -14.64 2.35
C ILE A 139 -1.61 -13.73 3.42
N ILE A 140 -0.84 -13.35 4.45
CA ILE A 140 -1.29 -12.42 5.50
C ILE A 140 -1.66 -11.06 4.90
N ILE A 141 -0.83 -10.54 3.99
CA ILE A 141 -1.09 -9.28 3.28
C ILE A 141 -2.41 -9.33 2.51
N ILE A 142 -2.67 -10.40 1.76
CA ILE A 142 -3.92 -10.56 1.00
C ILE A 142 -5.12 -10.55 1.94
N ILE A 143 -5.04 -11.25 3.08
CA ILE A 143 -6.10 -11.26 4.09
C ILE A 143 -6.35 -9.84 4.64
N LEU A 144 -5.27 -9.11 4.97
CA LEU A 144 -5.38 -7.73 5.46
C LEU A 144 -6.05 -6.80 4.43
N LEU A 145 -5.72 -6.92 3.14
CA LEU A 145 -6.35 -6.12 2.08
C LEU A 145 -7.83 -6.45 1.91
N ILE A 146 -8.23 -7.71 2.02
CA ILE A 146 -9.64 -8.11 1.97
C ILE A 146 -10.40 -7.49 3.15
N ILE A 147 -9.82 -7.53 4.35
CA ILE A 147 -10.42 -6.90 5.54
C ILE A 147 -10.51 -5.38 5.35
N ALA A 148 -9.46 -4.74 4.83
CA ALA A 148 -9.45 -3.31 4.54
C ALA A 148 -10.59 -2.92 3.59
N ALA A 149 -10.70 -3.61 2.45
CA ALA A 149 -11.75 -3.36 1.46
C ALA A 149 -13.16 -3.57 2.03
N PHE A 150 -13.35 -4.59 2.87
CA PHE A 150 -14.62 -4.82 3.55
C PHE A 150 -14.98 -3.67 4.50
N ILE A 151 -14.01 -3.21 5.32
CA ILE A 151 -14.21 -2.10 6.25
C ILE A 151 -14.47 -0.79 5.48
N GLU A 152 -13.75 -0.56 4.39
CA GLU A 152 -13.96 0.63 3.57
C GLU A 152 -15.40 0.67 3.02
N ALA A 153 -15.85 -0.43 2.42
CA ALA A 153 -17.17 -0.54 1.82
C ALA A 153 -18.32 -0.40 2.83
N ASN A 154 -18.17 -0.97 4.02
CA ASN A 154 -19.27 -1.07 4.99
C ASN A 154 -19.21 -0.01 6.11
N ILE A 155 -18.03 0.54 6.41
CA ILE A 155 -17.84 1.46 7.53
C ILE A 155 -17.36 2.81 7.02
N THR A 156 -16.24 2.86 6.29
CA THR A 156 -15.62 4.15 5.96
C THR A 156 -16.49 5.00 5.05
N ILE A 157 -17.00 4.44 3.95
CA ILE A 157 -17.82 5.19 3.00
C ILE A 157 -19.15 5.63 3.64
N PRO A 158 -19.94 4.74 4.28
CA PRO A 158 -21.21 5.14 4.90
C PRO A 158 -21.04 6.17 6.02
N LEU A 159 -20.01 6.01 6.86
CA LEU A 159 -19.71 6.94 7.94
C LEU A 159 -19.30 8.32 7.41
N GLY A 160 -18.50 8.33 6.34
CA GLY A 160 -18.09 9.54 5.66
C GLY A 160 -19.26 10.31 5.05
N GLN A 161 -20.18 9.60 4.37
CA GLN A 161 -21.41 10.17 3.80
C GLN A 161 -22.28 10.81 4.88
N HIS A 162 -22.54 10.08 5.96
CA HIS A 162 -23.37 10.55 7.07
C HIS A 162 -22.85 11.86 7.70
N ILE A 163 -21.53 12.00 7.83
CA ILE A 163 -20.90 13.18 8.44
C ILE A 163 -20.84 14.37 7.47
N LEU A 164 -20.78 14.11 6.16
CA LEU A 164 -20.83 15.14 5.12
C LEU A 164 -22.26 15.58 4.78
N GLY A 165 -23.28 14.92 5.33
CA GLY A 165 -24.69 15.20 5.03
C GLY A 165 -25.11 14.78 3.61
N LEU A 166 -24.37 13.83 3.03
CA LEU A 166 -24.64 13.17 1.74
C LEU A 166 -25.32 11.82 1.98
#